data_AF-M8BB83-F1
#
_entry.id   AF-M8BB83-F1
#
_cell.length_a   1.000
_cell.length_b   1.000
_cell.length_c   1.000
_cell.angle_alpha   90.00
_cell.angle_beta   90.00
_cell.angle_gamma   90.00
#
_symmetry.space_group_name_H-M   'P 1'
#
loop_
_entity.id
_entity.type
_entity.pdbx_description
1 polymer ?
#
loop_
_entity_poly.entity_id
_entity_poly.type
_entity_poly.pdbx_seq_one_letter_code
_entity_poly.pdbx_strand_id
1 'polypeptide(L)'
;MGKAIEKVFTESYHRLCTFHIMQNVVKHLCPLKGEEKDEEEDEGSGEDEEEESHILTDFGECMYGYEDKVEFEEAFNNMRSKVHKQTWHVLVASVQGARGSPSGRAGTEIPCQRYKMALTRIGLAGLAVMGQNLALNIAEKGFPISVYNRTTSKVDETVQRAKLEGNLPLYGFHDPASFVNSIQKPRVVIMLVKAGAPVDQTIATLAAHLEQGDCIVDGGNEWYENTERREKAMEERGLLYLGMGVSGGEEGARHGPSMMPGGSLEAYQYIEDILLKVSAQVPDSGPCVTYIGKGGSGNFVKMVHNGIEYGDMQLIAEAYDVLKSVGKLTNGELQQVFAEWNKGELLSFLVEITADIFSIKDDQGEGYLVDKVLDKTGMKGTGKWTVQQAAELSVAAPTIEASLDSRFLSGLKDERVAASKIFQGDYSSGETVNKAQLIEDVRKALYASKICSYAQGMNIIKAKSTEKGWGLNLGELARIWKGGCIIRASFLDRIKKAYDRNGELANLLIDPEFAQEIMDRQAAWRRVVCLAINNGVSTPGMSASLAYFDSYRRDRLPANLVQAQRDYFGAHTYERVDMPGSFHTEWYKIANSKI
;
A
#
# COMPACT_ATOMS: atom_id res chain seq x y z
N MET A 1 -10.54 -19.45 -35.04
CA MET A 1 -9.79 -19.01 -33.83
C MET A 1 -8.32 -19.42 -33.91
N GLY A 2 -7.97 -20.70 -34.13
CA GLY A 2 -6.58 -21.15 -34.29
C GLY A 2 -5.73 -20.38 -35.32
N LYS A 3 -6.21 -20.21 -36.56
CA LYS A 3 -5.50 -19.46 -37.62
C LYS A 3 -5.32 -17.95 -37.35
N ALA A 4 -6.15 -17.38 -36.47
CA ALA A 4 -6.04 -15.97 -36.07
C ALA A 4 -5.02 -15.80 -34.93
N ILE A 5 -4.93 -16.79 -34.03
CA ILE A 5 -3.92 -16.84 -32.97
C ILE A 5 -2.54 -17.08 -33.59
N GLU A 6 -2.43 -17.97 -34.58
CA GLU A 6 -1.20 -18.24 -35.33
C GLU A 6 -0.68 -16.97 -36.02
N LYS A 7 -1.52 -16.24 -36.76
CA LYS A 7 -1.12 -14.99 -37.43
C LYS A 7 -0.65 -13.91 -36.45
N VAL A 8 -1.31 -13.77 -35.30
CA VAL A 8 -0.92 -12.79 -34.26
C VAL A 8 0.38 -13.19 -33.58
N PHE A 9 0.60 -14.49 -33.36
CA PHE A 9 1.87 -14.99 -32.80
C PHE A 9 3.02 -14.79 -33.78
N THR A 10 2.86 -15.17 -35.05
CA THR A 10 3.93 -15.05 -36.05
C THR A 10 4.30 -13.59 -36.36
N GLU A 11 3.31 -12.68 -36.44
CA GLU A 11 3.59 -11.25 -36.65
C GLU A 11 4.22 -10.57 -35.43
N SER A 12 3.87 -11.00 -34.21
CA SER A 12 4.45 -10.47 -32.97
C SER A 12 5.87 -10.99 -32.74
N TYR A 13 6.12 -12.26 -33.07
CA TYR A 13 7.43 -12.90 -32.94
C TYR A 13 8.42 -12.34 -33.97
N HIS A 14 7.99 -12.10 -35.21
CA HIS A 14 8.84 -11.46 -36.23
C HIS A 14 9.25 -10.03 -35.83
N ARG A 15 8.37 -9.27 -35.18
CA ARG A 15 8.69 -7.92 -34.69
C ARG A 15 9.69 -7.96 -33.52
N LEU A 16 9.60 -8.96 -32.64
CA LEU A 16 10.54 -9.15 -31.55
C LEU A 16 11.95 -9.47 -32.05
N CYS A 17 12.07 -10.40 -33.01
CA CYS A 17 13.35 -10.76 -33.62
C CYS A 17 13.95 -9.60 -34.42
N THR A 18 13.12 -8.86 -35.18
CA THR A 18 13.58 -7.67 -35.92
C THR A 18 14.09 -6.57 -34.97
N PHE A 19 13.44 -6.38 -33.82
CA PHE A 19 13.85 -5.42 -32.80
C PHE A 19 15.18 -5.80 -32.14
N HIS A 20 15.40 -7.08 -31.80
CA HIS A 20 16.68 -7.56 -31.27
C HIS A 20 17.83 -7.47 -32.27
N ILE A 21 17.57 -7.82 -33.54
CA ILE A 21 18.57 -7.70 -34.62
C ILE A 21 18.95 -6.21 -34.84
N MET A 22 17.99 -5.28 -34.84
CA MET A 22 18.28 -3.85 -34.96
C MET A 22 19.05 -3.30 -33.75
N GLN A 23 18.80 -3.77 -32.52
CA GLN A 23 19.54 -3.32 -31.35
C GLN A 23 21.01 -3.76 -31.35
N ASN A 24 21.32 -4.95 -31.89
CA ASN A 24 22.70 -5.44 -31.95
C ASN A 24 23.49 -4.89 -33.15
N VAL A 25 22.84 -4.61 -34.29
CA VAL A 25 23.49 -3.93 -35.44
C VAL A 25 23.88 -2.48 -35.09
N VAL A 26 23.10 -1.79 -34.27
CA VAL A 26 23.42 -0.42 -33.81
C VAL A 26 24.60 -0.40 -32.82
N LYS A 27 24.82 -1.49 -32.07
CA LYS A 27 25.95 -1.61 -31.12
C LYS A 27 27.32 -1.73 -31.80
N HIS A 28 27.39 -2.16 -33.06
CA HIS A 28 28.67 -2.44 -33.75
C HIS A 28 29.01 -1.46 -34.88
N LEU A 29 28.28 -0.35 -35.03
CA LEU A 29 28.53 0.66 -36.08
C LEU A 29 29.05 2.02 -35.56
N CYS A 30 29.50 2.10 -34.31
CA CYS A 30 30.09 3.34 -33.76
C CYS A 30 31.63 3.22 -33.69
N PRO A 31 32.40 3.96 -34.50
CA PRO A 31 33.85 4.00 -34.34
C PRO A 31 34.20 4.94 -33.18
N LEU A 32 34.66 4.39 -32.06
CA LEU A 32 35.36 5.15 -31.02
C LEU A 32 36.68 5.66 -31.63
N LYS A 33 36.80 6.97 -31.83
CA LYS A 33 38.08 7.63 -32.10
C LYS A 33 38.73 8.01 -30.77
N GLY A 34 39.94 7.51 -30.52
CA GLY A 34 40.80 7.98 -29.42
C GLY A 34 42.09 7.18 -29.26
N GLU A 35 43.16 7.71 -29.86
CA GLU A 35 44.57 7.65 -29.42
C GLU A 35 45.50 6.49 -29.88
N GLU A 36 46.74 6.92 -30.13
CA GLU A 36 47.87 6.36 -30.87
C GLU A 36 48.51 5.10 -30.28
N LYS A 37 49.01 4.18 -31.14
CA LYS A 37 50.43 3.75 -31.20
C LYS A 37 50.71 2.63 -32.23
N ASP A 38 51.69 2.94 -33.08
CA ASP A 38 52.84 2.18 -33.61
C ASP A 38 52.75 0.70 -34.06
N GLU A 39 53.48 0.49 -35.16
CA GLU A 39 53.74 -0.72 -35.97
C GLU A 39 54.33 -1.90 -35.19
N GLU A 40 53.90 -3.14 -35.49
CA GLU A 40 54.78 -4.26 -35.93
C GLU A 40 53.96 -5.51 -36.29
N GLU A 41 54.55 -6.32 -37.18
CA GLU A 41 54.00 -7.46 -37.91
C GLU A 41 53.77 -8.73 -37.05
N ASP A 42 52.82 -9.55 -37.53
CA ASP A 42 52.91 -11.00 -37.74
C ASP A 42 51.99 -11.98 -36.96
N GLU A 43 51.29 -12.77 -37.80
CA GLU A 43 50.73 -14.13 -37.67
C GLU A 43 49.93 -14.60 -36.42
N GLY A 44 48.64 -14.90 -36.65
CA GLY A 44 47.83 -15.72 -35.74
C GLY A 44 46.34 -15.80 -36.11
N SER A 45 45.98 -16.64 -37.09
CA SER A 45 44.61 -17.07 -37.36
C SER A 45 44.09 -17.99 -36.24
N GLY A 46 42.91 -17.74 -35.66
CA GLY A 46 42.28 -18.76 -34.80
C GLY A 46 41.04 -18.44 -33.96
N GLU A 47 40.53 -17.20 -33.84
CA GLU A 47 39.50 -16.91 -32.82
C GLU A 47 38.12 -16.46 -33.36
N ASP A 48 37.96 -16.11 -34.64
CA ASP A 48 36.68 -15.58 -35.14
C ASP A 48 35.67 -16.66 -35.62
N GLU A 49 36.12 -17.89 -35.90
CA GLU A 49 35.21 -18.97 -36.37
C GLU A 49 34.52 -19.73 -35.22
N GLU A 50 35.03 -19.67 -33.98
CA GLU A 50 34.38 -20.30 -32.82
C GLU A 50 33.19 -19.47 -32.29
N GLU A 51 33.22 -18.13 -32.40
CA GLU A 51 32.11 -17.27 -31.92
C GLU A 51 30.87 -17.30 -32.82
N GLU A 52 31.00 -17.44 -34.14
CA GLU A 52 29.84 -17.60 -35.05
C GLU A 52 29.13 -18.95 -34.87
N SER A 53 29.90 -20.00 -34.55
CA SER A 53 29.41 -21.35 -34.26
C SER A 53 28.51 -21.39 -33.02
N HIS A 54 28.85 -20.64 -31.97
CA HIS A 54 28.08 -20.59 -30.73
C HIS A 54 26.73 -19.88 -30.88
N ILE A 55 26.64 -18.86 -31.73
CA ILE A 55 25.40 -18.12 -31.98
C ILE A 55 24.36 -18.96 -32.75
N LEU A 56 24.81 -19.79 -33.71
CA LEU A 56 23.93 -20.69 -34.46
C LEU A 56 23.45 -21.89 -33.63
N THR A 57 24.25 -22.32 -32.66
CA THR A 57 23.92 -23.41 -31.74
C THR A 57 22.89 -22.96 -30.68
N ASP A 58 23.03 -21.74 -30.13
CA ASP A 58 22.09 -21.15 -29.17
C ASP A 58 20.71 -20.83 -29.79
N PHE A 59 20.63 -20.59 -31.10
CA PHE A 59 19.35 -20.39 -31.79
C PHE A 59 18.64 -21.71 -32.15
N GLY A 60 19.38 -22.81 -32.31
CA GLY A 60 18.84 -24.13 -32.65
C GLY A 60 18.06 -24.79 -31.51
N GLU A 61 18.43 -24.53 -30.25
CA GLU A 61 17.76 -25.11 -29.08
C GLU A 61 16.41 -24.46 -28.74
N CYS A 62 16.09 -23.30 -29.32
CA CYS A 62 14.94 -22.51 -28.90
C CYS A 62 13.67 -22.67 -29.75
N MET A 63 13.65 -23.52 -30.79
CA MET A 63 12.55 -23.57 -31.77
C MET A 63 12.15 -24.99 -32.20
N TYR A 64 11.18 -25.59 -31.50
CA TYR A 64 10.34 -26.64 -32.10
C TYR A 64 9.43 -25.99 -33.15
N GLY A 65 9.70 -26.16 -34.45
CA GLY A 65 8.73 -25.77 -35.49
C GLY A 65 9.17 -25.54 -36.93
N TYR A 66 10.43 -25.77 -37.32
CA TYR A 66 10.82 -25.80 -38.75
C TYR A 66 11.41 -27.17 -39.08
N GLU A 67 10.80 -27.90 -40.02
CA GLU A 67 11.22 -29.26 -40.39
C GLU A 67 12.39 -29.30 -41.41
N ASP A 68 12.84 -28.15 -41.93
CA ASP A 68 13.98 -28.10 -42.86
C ASP A 68 14.89 -26.87 -42.63
N LYS A 69 16.19 -27.14 -42.41
CA LYS A 69 17.24 -26.15 -42.13
C LYS A 69 17.58 -25.29 -43.36
N VAL A 70 17.38 -25.82 -44.57
CA VAL A 70 17.75 -25.16 -45.83
C VAL A 70 16.78 -24.01 -46.15
N GLU A 71 15.47 -24.20 -45.92
CA GLU A 71 14.47 -23.15 -46.11
C GLU A 71 14.69 -21.94 -45.17
N PHE A 72 15.21 -22.20 -43.96
CA PHE A 72 15.52 -21.14 -42.99
C PHE A 72 16.72 -20.28 -43.44
N GLU A 73 17.82 -20.90 -43.87
CA GLU A 73 19.00 -20.18 -44.35
C GLU A 73 18.67 -19.33 -45.58
N GLU A 74 17.80 -19.81 -46.46
CA GLU A 74 17.35 -19.07 -47.64
C GLU A 74 16.46 -17.88 -47.26
N ALA A 75 15.54 -18.05 -46.30
CA ALA A 75 14.69 -16.99 -45.77
C ALA A 75 15.49 -15.91 -45.04
N PHE A 76 16.49 -16.31 -44.24
CA PHE A 76 17.38 -15.41 -43.51
C PHE A 76 18.23 -14.56 -44.46
N ASN A 77 18.83 -15.17 -45.49
CA ASN A 77 19.62 -14.46 -46.49
C ASN A 77 18.77 -13.51 -47.35
N ASN A 78 17.53 -13.90 -47.68
CA ASN A 78 16.59 -13.00 -48.37
C ASN A 78 16.23 -11.77 -47.52
N MET A 79 16.05 -11.96 -46.22
CA MET A 79 15.77 -10.87 -45.27
C MET A 79 16.98 -9.92 -45.15
N ARG A 80 18.19 -10.47 -45.03
CA ARG A 80 19.47 -9.74 -44.99
C ARG A 80 19.64 -8.84 -46.23
N SER A 81 19.32 -9.33 -47.42
CA SER A 81 19.42 -8.54 -48.67
C SER A 81 18.42 -7.38 -48.77
N LYS A 82 17.20 -7.55 -48.21
CA LYS A 82 16.15 -6.52 -48.20
C LYS A 82 16.45 -5.39 -47.22
N VAL A 83 16.98 -5.72 -46.05
CA VAL A 83 17.41 -4.73 -45.05
C VAL A 83 18.56 -3.88 -45.59
N HIS A 84 19.51 -4.49 -46.32
CA HIS A 84 20.65 -3.77 -46.89
C HIS A 84 20.27 -2.76 -47.99
N LYS A 85 19.18 -3.01 -48.73
CA LYS A 85 18.65 -2.10 -49.77
C LYS A 85 17.83 -0.94 -49.20
N GLN A 86 17.09 -1.16 -48.11
CA GLN A 86 16.27 -0.10 -47.49
C GLN A 86 17.11 0.92 -46.72
N THR A 87 18.18 0.50 -46.04
CA THR A 87 19.11 1.43 -45.36
C THR A 87 19.91 2.29 -46.33
N TRP A 88 20.25 1.78 -47.52
CA TRP A 88 20.93 2.57 -48.56
C TRP A 88 20.05 3.66 -49.19
N HIS A 89 18.76 3.40 -49.42
CA HIS A 89 17.86 4.41 -50.02
C HIS A 89 17.46 5.53 -49.05
N VAL A 90 17.38 5.26 -47.75
CA VAL A 90 17.03 6.28 -46.73
C VAL A 90 18.23 7.18 -46.38
N LEU A 91 19.46 6.66 -46.46
CA LEU A 91 20.68 7.45 -46.26
C LEU A 91 20.99 8.38 -47.45
N VAL A 92 20.70 7.97 -48.69
CA VAL A 92 20.98 8.79 -49.88
C VAL A 92 19.93 9.91 -50.06
N ALA A 93 18.68 9.69 -49.64
CA ALA A 93 17.62 10.70 -49.73
C ALA A 93 17.79 11.88 -48.74
N SER A 94 18.50 11.67 -47.63
CA SER A 94 18.75 12.71 -46.62
C SER A 94 19.99 13.57 -46.90
N VAL A 95 20.83 13.18 -47.88
CA VAL A 95 22.08 13.91 -48.23
C VAL A 95 21.96 14.70 -49.56
N GLN A 96 20.89 14.54 -50.34
CA GLN A 96 20.73 15.23 -51.64
C GLN A 96 19.68 16.36 -51.67
N GLY A 97 19.15 16.79 -50.51
CA GLY A 97 18.14 17.86 -50.41
C GLY A 97 18.65 19.29 -50.21
N ALA A 98 19.96 19.56 -50.33
CA ALA A 98 20.51 20.90 -50.10
C ALA A 98 21.71 21.23 -51.02
N ARG A 99 21.44 21.51 -52.29
CA ARG A 99 22.37 22.23 -53.17
C ARG A 99 21.61 23.26 -54.02
N GLY A 100 21.62 24.51 -53.56
CA GLY A 100 21.29 25.72 -54.31
C GLY A 100 22.34 26.79 -54.00
N SER A 101 22.81 27.49 -55.04
CA SER A 101 24.12 28.18 -55.13
C SER A 101 24.20 29.58 -54.45
N PRO A 102 25.36 30.27 -54.45
CA PRO A 102 25.81 31.14 -53.36
C PRO A 102 25.58 32.65 -53.57
N SER A 103 25.51 33.40 -52.48
CA SER A 103 26.08 34.76 -52.40
C SER A 103 26.31 35.14 -50.93
N GLY A 104 27.46 35.76 -50.66
CA GLY A 104 28.08 35.77 -49.34
C GLY A 104 27.55 36.79 -48.34
N ARG A 105 27.89 36.57 -47.06
CA ARG A 105 28.41 37.57 -46.12
C ARG A 105 28.85 36.92 -44.80
N ALA A 106 29.91 37.50 -44.26
CA ALA A 106 30.59 37.33 -42.98
C ALA A 106 29.86 36.58 -41.86
N GLY A 107 30.61 35.70 -41.20
CA GLY A 107 30.19 34.88 -40.08
C GLY A 107 29.73 35.66 -38.85
N THR A 108 28.68 35.14 -38.25
CA THR A 108 28.33 35.34 -36.84
C THR A 108 28.11 33.94 -36.27
N GLU A 109 29.02 33.50 -35.40
CA GLU A 109 28.84 32.30 -34.59
C GLU A 109 27.58 32.46 -33.74
N ILE A 110 26.61 31.57 -33.93
CA ILE A 110 25.46 31.43 -33.03
C ILE A 110 25.99 30.66 -31.81
N PRO A 111 25.96 31.23 -30.59
CA PRO A 111 26.42 30.50 -29.43
C PRO A 111 25.47 29.32 -29.19
N CYS A 112 26.02 28.10 -29.19
CA CYS A 112 25.31 26.92 -28.71
C CYS A 112 25.15 27.06 -27.19
N GLN A 113 24.12 27.81 -26.76
CA GLN A 113 23.65 27.76 -25.38
C GLN A 113 23.07 26.35 -25.17
N ARG A 114 23.88 25.47 -24.55
CA ARG A 114 23.35 24.30 -23.85
C ARG A 114 22.30 24.81 -22.87
N TYR A 115 21.03 24.69 -23.22
CA TYR A 115 19.92 24.89 -22.28
C TYR A 115 20.13 23.91 -21.13
N LYS A 116 20.69 24.38 -20.01
CA LYS A 116 20.64 23.64 -18.76
C LYS A 116 19.16 23.52 -18.42
N MET A 117 18.62 22.31 -18.50
CA MET A 117 17.28 22.01 -17.99
C MET A 117 17.18 22.57 -16.57
N ALA A 118 16.11 23.32 -16.28
CA ALA A 118 15.85 23.80 -14.94
C ALA A 118 15.72 22.58 -14.02
N LEU A 119 16.44 22.60 -12.89
CA LEU A 119 16.38 21.51 -11.92
C LEU A 119 15.00 21.44 -11.30
N THR A 120 14.52 20.21 -11.05
CA THR A 120 13.25 19.98 -10.37
C THR A 120 13.41 20.06 -8.86
N ARG A 121 12.29 20.30 -8.18
CA ARG A 121 12.26 20.50 -6.73
C ARG A 121 12.37 19.18 -5.94
N ILE A 122 11.87 18.09 -6.53
CA ILE A 122 11.77 16.76 -5.92
C ILE A 122 11.76 15.68 -7.01
N GLY A 123 12.19 14.47 -6.67
CA GLY A 123 12.07 13.29 -7.53
C GLY A 123 11.08 12.25 -6.98
N LEU A 124 10.48 11.45 -7.85
CA LEU A 124 9.71 10.26 -7.47
C LEU A 124 10.11 9.04 -8.29
N ALA A 125 10.51 7.96 -7.60
CA ALA A 125 10.86 6.67 -8.16
C ALA A 125 9.78 5.62 -7.86
N GLY A 126 9.27 4.97 -8.90
CA GLY A 126 8.21 3.96 -8.80
C GLY A 126 6.85 4.50 -9.25
N LEU A 127 6.45 4.16 -10.47
CA LEU A 127 5.27 4.71 -11.16
C LEU A 127 4.18 3.67 -11.35
N ALA A 128 3.87 2.93 -10.28
CA ALA A 128 2.59 2.25 -10.16
C ALA A 128 1.47 3.27 -9.88
N VAL A 129 0.22 2.82 -9.76
CA VAL A 129 -0.97 3.68 -9.55
C VAL A 129 -0.76 4.74 -8.47
N MET A 130 -0.24 4.37 -7.29
CA MET A 130 0.03 5.32 -6.20
C MET A 130 1.08 6.37 -6.58
N GLY A 131 2.20 5.95 -7.18
CA GLY A 131 3.32 6.83 -7.52
C GLY A 131 3.00 7.79 -8.65
N GLN A 132 2.26 7.34 -9.67
CA GLN A 132 1.78 8.21 -10.75
C GLN A 132 0.88 9.31 -10.19
N ASN A 133 -0.12 8.93 -9.39
CA ASN A 133 -1.09 9.88 -8.86
C ASN A 133 -0.45 10.87 -7.86
N LEU A 134 0.48 10.42 -7.02
CA LEU A 134 1.21 11.34 -6.13
C LEU A 134 2.14 12.28 -6.91
N ALA A 135 2.80 11.81 -7.96
CA ALA A 135 3.64 12.67 -8.80
C ALA A 135 2.81 13.76 -9.51
N LEU A 136 1.64 13.40 -10.03
CA LEU A 136 0.71 14.33 -10.65
C LEU A 136 0.14 15.33 -9.63
N ASN A 137 -0.17 14.89 -8.42
CA ASN A 137 -0.59 15.78 -7.33
C ASN A 137 0.49 16.82 -7.00
N ILE A 138 1.75 16.38 -6.82
CA ILE A 138 2.89 17.29 -6.58
C ILE A 138 3.02 18.31 -7.72
N ALA A 139 2.94 17.86 -8.97
CA ALA A 139 3.04 18.72 -10.14
C ALA A 139 1.88 19.72 -10.22
N GLU A 140 0.65 19.29 -9.94
CA GLU A 140 -0.55 20.13 -9.92
C GLU A 140 -0.48 21.23 -8.84
N LYS A 141 0.17 20.95 -7.70
CA LYS A 141 0.44 21.98 -6.67
C LYS A 141 1.57 22.95 -7.03
N GLY A 142 2.09 22.87 -8.26
CA GLY A 142 3.05 23.80 -8.83
C GLY A 142 4.51 23.48 -8.51
N PHE A 143 4.81 22.28 -8.02
CA PHE A 143 6.19 21.84 -7.77
C PHE A 143 6.73 21.07 -8.97
N PRO A 144 7.79 21.56 -9.64
CA PRO A 144 8.45 20.79 -10.69
C PRO A 144 8.99 19.47 -10.14
N ILE A 145 8.63 18.35 -10.76
CA ILE A 145 8.97 17.01 -10.29
C ILE A 145 9.60 16.17 -11.39
N SER A 146 10.70 15.49 -11.04
CA SER A 146 11.28 14.45 -11.89
C SER A 146 10.68 13.10 -11.55
N VAL A 147 10.44 12.24 -12.53
CA VAL A 147 9.95 10.87 -12.30
C VAL A 147 10.83 9.82 -12.97
N TYR A 148 10.98 8.68 -12.30
CA TYR A 148 11.73 7.53 -12.77
C TYR A 148 11.00 6.23 -12.45
N ASN A 149 11.12 5.25 -13.34
CA ASN A 149 10.66 3.89 -13.10
C ASN A 149 11.50 2.89 -13.89
N ARG A 150 11.77 1.71 -13.31
CA ARG A 150 12.54 0.64 -13.98
C ARG A 150 11.94 0.26 -15.35
N THR A 151 10.62 0.17 -15.42
CA THR A 151 9.91 -0.01 -16.70
C THR A 151 9.66 1.36 -17.31
N THR A 152 10.37 1.67 -18.39
CA THR A 152 10.38 2.99 -19.04
C THR A 152 9.01 3.40 -19.59
N SER A 153 8.20 2.46 -20.07
CA SER A 153 6.84 2.77 -20.56
C SER A 153 5.96 3.44 -19.50
N LYS A 154 6.16 3.14 -18.22
CA LYS A 154 5.44 3.81 -17.11
C LYS A 154 5.84 5.28 -16.95
N VAL A 155 7.09 5.62 -17.28
CA VAL A 155 7.56 7.01 -17.31
C VAL A 155 6.83 7.75 -18.44
N ASP A 156 6.80 7.16 -19.63
CA ASP A 156 6.17 7.76 -20.81
C ASP A 156 4.66 7.96 -20.60
N GLU A 157 3.98 6.96 -20.04
CA GLU A 157 2.56 7.04 -19.64
C GLU A 157 2.30 8.21 -18.66
N THR A 158 3.15 8.37 -17.65
CA THR A 158 2.99 9.41 -16.62
C THR A 158 3.23 10.81 -17.20
N VAL A 159 4.26 10.96 -18.03
CA VAL A 159 4.54 12.24 -18.72
C VAL A 159 3.41 12.60 -19.69
N GLN A 160 2.88 11.61 -20.42
CA GLN A 160 1.74 11.85 -21.30
C GLN A 160 0.50 12.28 -20.51
N ARG A 161 0.22 11.63 -19.37
CA ARG A 161 -0.88 12.01 -18.48
C ARG A 161 -0.71 13.43 -17.93
N ALA A 162 0.49 13.81 -17.50
CA ALA A 162 0.80 15.18 -17.06
C ALA A 162 0.55 16.23 -18.15
N LYS A 163 0.85 15.92 -19.42
CA LYS A 163 0.53 16.80 -20.56
C LYS A 163 -0.97 16.96 -20.76
N LEU A 164 -1.71 15.85 -20.69
CA LEU A 164 -3.17 15.84 -20.85
C LEU A 164 -3.90 16.57 -19.72
N GLU A 165 -3.37 16.50 -18.49
CA GLU A 165 -3.94 17.15 -17.30
C GLU A 165 -3.47 18.61 -17.13
N GLY A 166 -3.29 19.34 -18.22
CA GLY A 166 -2.97 20.78 -18.18
C GLY A 166 -1.48 21.11 -18.24
N ASN A 167 -0.67 20.26 -18.88
CA ASN A 167 0.77 20.46 -19.05
C ASN A 167 1.51 20.68 -17.72
N LEU A 168 1.24 19.79 -16.76
CA LEU A 168 1.84 19.83 -15.43
C LEU A 168 3.37 19.75 -15.50
N PRO A 169 4.11 20.41 -14.58
CA PRO A 169 5.58 20.46 -14.57
C PRO A 169 6.21 19.13 -14.09
N LEU A 170 6.00 18.06 -14.85
CA LEU A 170 6.46 16.70 -14.57
C LEU A 170 7.38 16.23 -15.71
N TYR A 171 8.58 15.77 -15.36
CA TYR A 171 9.63 15.42 -16.31
C TYR A 171 10.08 13.97 -16.11
N GLY A 172 10.06 13.18 -17.18
CA GLY A 172 10.41 11.77 -17.15
C GLY A 172 11.88 11.51 -17.49
N PHE A 173 12.49 10.56 -16.78
CA PHE A 173 13.86 10.12 -16.99
C PHE A 173 13.91 8.58 -17.07
N HIS A 174 14.71 8.06 -17.99
CA HIS A 174 14.77 6.61 -18.28
C HIS A 174 15.96 5.89 -17.64
N ASP A 175 16.92 6.64 -17.07
CA ASP A 175 18.05 6.08 -16.34
C ASP A 175 18.22 6.76 -14.95
N PRO A 176 18.77 6.05 -13.95
CA PRO A 176 18.91 6.59 -12.59
C PRO A 176 19.81 7.82 -12.49
N ALA A 177 20.90 7.88 -13.27
CA ALA A 177 21.87 8.96 -13.17
C ALA A 177 21.29 10.28 -13.70
N SER A 178 20.62 10.27 -14.85
CA SER A 178 19.95 11.46 -15.39
C SER A 178 18.79 11.90 -14.50
N PHE A 179 18.04 10.94 -13.92
CA PHE A 179 16.99 11.22 -12.95
C PHE A 179 17.53 11.96 -11.72
N VAL A 180 18.56 11.43 -11.04
CA VAL A 180 19.11 12.06 -9.83
C VAL A 180 19.76 13.42 -10.15
N ASN A 181 20.45 13.53 -11.28
CA ASN A 181 21.08 14.79 -11.69
C ASN A 181 20.09 15.89 -12.12
N SER A 182 18.82 15.54 -12.35
CA SER A 182 17.78 16.51 -12.70
C SER A 182 17.18 17.23 -11.48
N ILE A 183 17.49 16.79 -10.26
CA ILE A 183 16.89 17.29 -9.01
C ILE A 183 17.85 18.29 -8.33
N GLN A 184 17.31 19.39 -7.79
CA GLN A 184 18.10 20.37 -7.05
C GLN A 184 18.68 19.79 -5.75
N LYS A 185 19.79 20.34 -5.27
CA LYS A 185 20.39 19.97 -3.97
C LYS A 185 19.78 20.76 -2.80
N PRO A 186 19.67 20.19 -1.58
CA PRO A 186 19.80 18.75 -1.30
C PRO A 186 18.69 17.98 -2.02
N ARG A 187 19.07 16.87 -2.67
CA ARG A 187 18.15 16.10 -3.51
C ARG A 187 17.22 15.30 -2.62
N VAL A 188 15.94 15.30 -2.94
CA VAL A 188 14.96 14.47 -2.23
C VAL A 188 14.25 13.57 -3.23
N VAL A 189 14.30 12.26 -3.00
CA VAL A 189 13.64 11.26 -3.84
C VAL A 189 12.61 10.48 -3.03
N ILE A 190 11.34 10.61 -3.40
CA ILE A 190 10.25 9.78 -2.88
C ILE A 190 10.27 8.44 -3.62
N MET A 191 10.22 7.33 -2.89
CA MET A 191 10.11 5.98 -3.42
C MET A 191 8.72 5.41 -3.16
N LEU A 192 8.07 4.91 -4.21
CA LEU A 192 6.80 4.19 -4.14
C LEU A 192 6.89 2.90 -4.95
N VAL A 193 7.68 1.97 -4.44
CA VAL A 193 7.90 0.65 -5.03
C VAL A 193 7.29 -0.46 -4.16
N LYS A 194 7.21 -1.68 -4.70
CA LYS A 194 6.72 -2.84 -3.95
C LYS A 194 7.64 -3.10 -2.74
N ALA A 195 7.05 -3.24 -1.55
CA ALA A 195 7.78 -3.51 -0.31
C ALA A 195 8.63 -4.80 -0.39
N GLY A 196 9.68 -4.86 0.44
CA GLY A 196 10.67 -5.94 0.45
C GLY A 196 11.89 -5.65 -0.44
N ALA A 197 12.49 -6.71 -0.99
CA ALA A 197 13.73 -6.62 -1.77
C ALA A 197 13.77 -5.53 -2.88
N PRO A 198 12.68 -5.21 -3.60
CA PRO A 198 12.69 -4.13 -4.59
C PRO A 198 13.00 -2.74 -4.01
N VAL A 199 12.67 -2.49 -2.73
CA VAL A 199 13.02 -1.23 -2.06
C VAL A 199 14.53 -1.14 -1.89
N ASP A 200 15.17 -2.17 -1.33
CA ASP A 200 16.62 -2.18 -1.09
C ASP A 200 17.43 -2.09 -2.39
N GLN A 201 16.96 -2.75 -3.46
CA GLN A 201 17.56 -2.62 -4.80
C GLN A 201 17.47 -1.19 -5.33
N THR A 202 16.31 -0.55 -5.17
CA THR A 202 16.10 0.82 -5.66
C THR A 202 16.93 1.82 -4.85
N ILE A 203 17.02 1.64 -3.52
CA ILE A 203 17.91 2.44 -2.66
C ILE A 203 19.35 2.31 -3.14
N ALA A 204 19.85 1.10 -3.38
CA ALA A 204 21.22 0.89 -3.84
C ALA A 204 21.49 1.59 -5.19
N THR A 205 20.58 1.46 -6.15
CA THR A 205 20.67 2.10 -7.47
C THR A 205 20.70 3.63 -7.38
N LEU A 206 19.81 4.22 -6.57
CA LEU A 206 19.74 5.68 -6.45
C LEU A 206 20.91 6.24 -5.63
N ALA A 207 21.26 5.59 -4.52
CA ALA A 207 22.33 6.02 -3.63
C ALA A 207 23.72 6.06 -4.30
N ALA A 208 23.92 5.32 -5.40
CA ALA A 208 25.15 5.42 -6.21
C ALA A 208 25.34 6.78 -6.90
N HIS A 209 24.29 7.60 -6.97
CA HIS A 209 24.28 8.91 -7.62
C HIS A 209 23.94 10.07 -6.66
N LEU A 210 23.61 9.77 -5.41
CA LEU A 210 23.33 10.76 -4.37
C LEU A 210 24.63 11.19 -3.67
N GLU A 211 24.60 12.41 -3.12
CA GLU A 211 25.73 13.00 -2.40
C GLU A 211 25.36 13.26 -0.94
N GLN A 212 26.35 13.57 -0.10
CA GLN A 212 26.14 13.86 1.32
C GLN A 212 25.05 14.93 1.52
N GLY A 213 24.10 14.65 2.41
CA GLY A 213 22.94 15.51 2.70
C GLY A 213 21.73 15.27 1.81
N ASP A 214 21.84 14.49 0.73
CA ASP A 214 20.69 14.08 -0.07
C ASP A 214 19.80 13.08 0.71
N CYS A 215 18.53 13.00 0.36
CA CYS A 215 17.50 12.27 1.09
C CYS A 215 16.72 11.28 0.23
N ILE A 216 16.49 10.09 0.78
CA ILE A 216 15.51 9.12 0.28
C ILE A 216 14.30 9.08 1.22
N VAL A 217 13.10 9.18 0.64
CA VAL A 217 11.83 9.07 1.37
C VAL A 217 11.10 7.81 0.92
N ASP A 218 10.96 6.80 1.78
CA ASP A 218 10.19 5.59 1.47
C ASP A 218 8.70 5.81 1.77
N GLY A 219 7.91 6.02 0.72
CA GLY A 219 6.46 6.21 0.78
C GLY A 219 5.66 4.90 0.89
N GLY A 220 6.34 3.75 0.92
CA GLY A 220 5.75 2.42 0.89
C GLY A 220 5.11 1.98 2.23
N ASN A 221 4.30 0.94 2.14
CA ASN A 221 3.86 0.18 3.31
C ASN A 221 4.97 -0.78 3.71
N GLU A 222 5.80 -0.38 4.67
CA GLU A 222 6.98 -1.14 5.10
C GLU A 222 6.89 -1.51 6.59
N TRP A 223 7.56 -2.60 6.96
CA TRP A 223 7.76 -2.97 8.35
C TRP A 223 8.72 -1.97 9.01
N TYR A 224 8.31 -1.40 10.14
CA TYR A 224 9.01 -0.25 10.73
C TYR A 224 10.50 -0.52 11.07
N GLU A 225 10.88 -1.76 11.40
CA GLU A 225 12.29 -2.09 11.66
C GLU A 225 13.14 -2.10 10.38
N ASN A 226 12.54 -2.36 9.22
CA ASN A 226 13.24 -2.20 7.94
C ASN A 226 13.54 -0.71 7.68
N THR A 227 12.62 0.18 8.06
CA THR A 227 12.87 1.63 8.03
C THR A 227 14.04 2.00 8.94
N GLU A 228 14.05 1.54 10.19
CA GLU A 228 15.15 1.80 11.14
C GLU A 228 16.49 1.23 10.67
N ARG A 229 16.48 0.04 10.05
CA ARG A 229 17.69 -0.56 9.46
C ARG A 229 18.21 0.25 8.28
N ARG A 230 17.33 0.71 7.39
CA ARG A 230 17.69 1.49 6.20
C ARG A 230 18.16 2.89 6.58
N GLU A 231 17.55 3.51 7.59
CA GLU A 231 17.98 4.80 8.13
C GLU A 231 19.44 4.74 8.55
N LYS A 232 19.82 3.75 9.37
CA LYS A 232 21.22 3.54 9.77
C LYS A 232 22.16 3.32 8.58
N ALA A 233 21.76 2.47 7.64
CA ALA A 233 22.59 2.17 6.46
C ALA A 233 22.79 3.38 5.53
N MET A 234 21.83 4.31 5.49
CA MET A 234 21.95 5.57 4.72
C MET A 234 22.78 6.61 5.48
N GLU A 235 22.64 6.68 6.80
CA GLU A 235 23.44 7.57 7.66
C GLU A 235 24.94 7.26 7.52
N GLU A 236 25.33 5.98 7.46
CA GLU A 236 26.72 5.55 7.20
C GLU A 236 27.29 6.06 5.85
N ARG A 237 26.41 6.41 4.90
CA ARG A 237 26.76 6.99 3.60
C ARG A 237 26.65 8.52 3.56
N GLY A 238 26.32 9.15 4.69
CA GLY A 238 26.04 10.59 4.77
C GLY A 238 24.72 11.00 4.11
N LEU A 239 23.81 10.04 3.89
CA LEU A 239 22.49 10.27 3.30
C LEU A 239 21.42 10.30 4.38
N LEU A 240 20.37 11.09 4.16
CA LEU A 240 19.19 11.11 5.02
C LEU A 240 18.16 10.09 4.54
N TYR A 241 17.40 9.52 5.48
CA TYR A 241 16.31 8.60 5.19
C TYR A 241 15.07 8.95 6.00
N LEU A 242 13.90 8.88 5.35
CA LEU A 242 12.60 9.17 5.95
C LEU A 242 11.61 8.08 5.56
N GLY A 243 11.03 7.39 6.54
CA GLY A 243 9.88 6.51 6.30
C GLY A 243 8.59 7.31 6.33
N MET A 244 7.77 7.22 5.29
CA MET A 244 6.53 8.00 5.20
C MET A 244 5.36 7.12 4.81
N GLY A 245 4.50 6.81 5.79
CA GLY A 245 3.26 6.11 5.48
C GLY A 245 2.32 7.00 4.67
N VAL A 246 1.82 6.52 3.53
CA VAL A 246 0.85 7.24 2.68
C VAL A 246 -0.50 6.51 2.66
N SER A 247 -1.59 7.23 2.92
CA SER A 247 -2.96 6.68 2.94
C SER A 247 -3.91 7.49 2.07
N GLY A 248 -4.83 6.79 1.37
CA GLY A 248 -5.85 7.42 0.52
C GLY A 248 -6.23 6.66 -0.74
N GLY A 249 -5.50 5.58 -1.05
CA GLY A 249 -5.72 4.85 -2.30
C GLY A 249 -5.35 5.68 -3.52
N GLU A 250 -5.82 5.25 -4.67
CA GLU A 250 -5.57 5.90 -5.95
C GLU A 250 -6.03 7.36 -5.95
N GLU A 251 -7.30 7.58 -5.60
CA GLU A 251 -7.93 8.90 -5.62
C GLU A 251 -7.34 9.84 -4.57
N GLY A 252 -7.08 9.32 -3.36
CA GLY A 252 -6.44 10.09 -2.32
C GLY A 252 -5.02 10.49 -2.70
N ALA A 253 -4.22 9.63 -3.34
CA ALA A 253 -2.88 10.01 -3.81
C ALA A 253 -2.94 11.18 -4.81
N ARG A 254 -3.94 11.21 -5.70
CA ARG A 254 -4.10 12.25 -6.72
C ARG A 254 -4.56 13.59 -6.17
N HIS A 255 -5.46 13.59 -5.18
CA HIS A 255 -6.15 14.82 -4.75
C HIS A 255 -5.80 15.28 -3.34
N GLY A 256 -5.17 14.43 -2.54
CA GLY A 256 -4.77 14.76 -1.17
C GLY A 256 -4.76 13.53 -0.27
N PRO A 257 -3.60 12.88 -0.07
CA PRO A 257 -3.51 11.76 0.85
C PRO A 257 -3.32 12.25 2.30
N SER A 258 -3.46 11.33 3.24
CA SER A 258 -2.88 11.48 4.58
C SER A 258 -1.44 10.94 4.56
N MET A 259 -0.50 11.67 5.13
CA MET A 259 0.92 11.31 5.13
C MET A 259 1.50 11.33 6.54
N MET A 260 2.35 10.35 6.83
CA MET A 260 2.84 10.05 8.18
C MET A 260 4.37 9.92 8.16
N PRO A 261 5.12 11.01 7.89
CA PRO A 261 6.59 10.98 7.85
C PRO A 261 7.20 10.78 9.25
N GLY A 262 8.13 9.84 9.37
CA GLY A 262 8.95 9.60 10.56
C GLY A 262 10.37 9.17 10.20
N GLY A 263 11.33 9.47 11.07
CA GLY A 263 12.77 9.34 10.80
C GLY A 263 13.50 10.65 11.01
N SER A 264 14.40 11.03 10.11
CA SER A 264 15.12 12.31 10.17
C SER A 264 14.20 13.52 10.11
N LEU A 265 14.25 14.39 11.14
CA LEU A 265 13.53 15.67 11.15
C LEU A 265 14.06 16.62 10.06
N GLU A 266 15.36 16.59 9.81
CA GLU A 266 15.99 17.40 8.76
C GLU A 266 15.45 17.01 7.37
N ALA A 267 15.35 15.71 7.09
CA ALA A 267 14.75 15.21 5.86
C ALA A 267 13.30 15.68 5.68
N TYR A 268 12.51 15.67 6.75
CA TYR A 268 11.14 16.18 6.73
C TYR A 268 11.10 17.68 6.39
N GLN A 269 11.96 18.49 7.01
CA GLN A 269 12.03 19.94 6.78
C GLN A 269 12.36 20.28 5.32
N TYR A 270 13.11 19.45 4.60
CA TYR A 270 13.39 19.64 3.18
C TYR A 270 12.14 19.54 2.28
N ILE A 271 11.07 18.91 2.73
CA ILE A 271 9.85 18.67 1.93
C ILE A 271 8.57 19.08 2.63
N GLU A 272 8.64 19.69 3.81
CA GLU A 272 7.48 20.08 4.61
C GLU A 272 6.50 20.94 3.79
N ASP A 273 7.00 21.93 3.04
CA ASP A 273 6.20 22.81 2.19
C ASP A 273 5.45 22.05 1.09
N ILE A 274 6.07 21.02 0.53
CA ILE A 274 5.45 20.13 -0.46
C ILE A 274 4.38 19.29 0.22
N LEU A 275 4.73 18.59 1.31
CA LEU A 275 3.83 17.68 2.00
C LEU A 275 2.57 18.39 2.52
N LEU A 276 2.72 19.59 3.09
CA LEU A 276 1.61 20.41 3.57
C LEU A 276 0.64 20.79 2.44
N LYS A 277 1.13 21.06 1.23
CA LYS A 277 0.26 21.44 0.09
C LYS A 277 -0.38 20.24 -0.61
N VAL A 278 0.33 19.11 -0.69
CA VAL A 278 -0.14 17.93 -1.44
C VAL A 278 -1.03 17.02 -0.61
N SER A 279 -0.97 17.09 0.73
CA SER A 279 -1.90 16.35 1.60
C SER A 279 -3.34 16.83 1.47
N ALA A 280 -4.30 15.99 1.91
CA ALA A 280 -5.68 16.43 2.08
C ALA A 280 -5.75 17.67 2.98
N GLN A 281 -6.64 18.60 2.65
CA GLN A 281 -6.91 19.80 3.43
C GLN A 281 -8.27 19.64 4.10
N VAL A 282 -8.31 19.69 5.43
CA VAL A 282 -9.56 19.65 6.18
C VAL A 282 -9.83 21.05 6.73
N PRO A 283 -10.98 21.70 6.41
CA PRO A 283 -11.20 23.12 6.68
C PRO A 283 -10.96 23.57 8.14
N ASP A 284 -11.22 22.71 9.11
CA ASP A 284 -11.14 23.00 10.55
C ASP A 284 -9.85 22.49 11.23
N SER A 285 -9.02 21.73 10.50
CA SER A 285 -7.87 21.02 11.08
C SER A 285 -6.61 21.05 10.21
N GLY A 286 -6.67 21.71 9.05
CA GLY A 286 -5.54 21.97 8.17
C GLY A 286 -5.09 20.72 7.40
N PRO A 287 -3.80 20.68 7.02
CA PRO A 287 -3.26 19.63 6.17
C PRO A 287 -3.14 18.29 6.91
N CYS A 288 -3.51 17.19 6.26
CA CYS A 288 -3.44 15.83 6.79
C CYS A 288 -2.01 15.24 6.75
N VAL A 289 -1.06 15.98 7.30
CA VAL A 289 0.33 15.56 7.51
C VAL A 289 0.86 16.19 8.79
N THR A 290 1.78 15.48 9.45
CA THR A 290 2.60 15.98 10.56
C THR A 290 3.85 15.12 10.67
N TYR A 291 4.95 15.67 11.20
CA TYR A 291 6.09 14.85 11.58
C TYR A 291 5.70 13.96 12.75
N ILE A 292 5.78 12.64 12.53
CA ILE A 292 5.30 11.64 13.48
C ILE A 292 6.30 11.48 14.64
N GLY A 293 7.58 11.34 14.31
CA GLY A 293 8.64 11.10 15.28
C GLY A 293 9.87 10.47 14.63
N LYS A 294 10.81 10.02 15.46
CA LYS A 294 12.07 9.42 15.03
C LYS A 294 11.89 7.99 14.49
N GLY A 295 12.92 7.44 13.86
CA GLY A 295 12.98 6.02 13.50
C GLY A 295 11.84 5.57 12.58
N GLY A 296 11.39 4.34 12.76
CA GLY A 296 10.29 3.74 12.00
C GLY A 296 8.88 4.23 12.36
N SER A 297 8.74 5.30 13.15
CA SER A 297 7.45 5.72 13.73
C SER A 297 6.36 5.99 12.69
N GLY A 298 6.70 6.61 11.56
CA GLY A 298 5.76 6.88 10.47
C GLY A 298 5.16 5.61 9.86
N ASN A 299 6.00 4.62 9.55
CA ASN A 299 5.55 3.32 9.05
C ASN A 299 4.78 2.53 10.12
N PHE A 300 5.15 2.64 11.39
CA PHE A 300 4.42 2.00 12.49
C PHE A 300 3.00 2.55 12.64
N VAL A 301 2.85 3.88 12.65
CA VAL A 301 1.52 4.54 12.70
C VAL A 301 0.68 4.14 11.49
N LYS A 302 1.28 4.09 10.29
CA LYS A 302 0.59 3.65 9.07
C LYS A 302 0.16 2.18 9.12
N MET A 303 1.00 1.30 9.68
CA MET A 303 0.67 -0.10 9.91
C MET A 303 -0.58 -0.21 10.79
N VAL A 304 -0.60 0.47 11.95
CA VAL A 304 -1.76 0.45 12.85
C VAL A 304 -3.01 1.08 12.22
N HIS A 305 -2.86 2.17 11.45
CA HIS A 305 -3.96 2.73 10.64
C HIS A 305 -4.60 1.64 9.77
N ASN A 306 -3.81 0.81 9.08
CA ASN A 306 -4.36 -0.30 8.28
C ASN A 306 -4.97 -1.42 9.13
N GLY A 307 -4.50 -1.64 10.35
CA GLY A 307 -5.18 -2.52 11.31
C GLY A 307 -6.58 -2.01 11.67
N ILE A 308 -6.71 -0.72 11.97
CA ILE A 308 -8.00 -0.06 12.22
C ILE A 308 -8.90 -0.14 10.98
N GLU A 309 -8.35 0.10 9.80
CA GLU A 309 -9.04 -0.05 8.51
C GLU A 309 -9.63 -1.46 8.33
N TYR A 310 -8.88 -2.51 8.68
CA TYR A 310 -9.37 -3.88 8.61
C TYR A 310 -10.52 -4.10 9.59
N GLY A 311 -10.43 -3.57 10.81
CA GLY A 311 -11.50 -3.57 11.79
C GLY A 311 -12.76 -2.89 11.27
N ASP A 312 -12.66 -1.66 10.76
CA ASP A 312 -13.79 -0.89 10.23
C ASP A 312 -14.48 -1.61 9.07
N MET A 313 -13.71 -2.13 8.11
CA MET A 313 -14.26 -2.90 6.98
C MET A 313 -15.00 -4.15 7.46
N GLN A 314 -14.45 -4.88 8.42
CA GLN A 314 -15.05 -6.10 8.95
C GLN A 314 -16.35 -5.78 9.72
N LEU A 315 -16.36 -4.73 10.55
CA LEU A 315 -17.55 -4.32 11.27
C LEU A 315 -18.68 -3.86 10.33
N ILE A 316 -18.34 -3.17 9.23
CA ILE A 316 -19.28 -2.79 8.18
C ILE A 316 -19.83 -4.03 7.46
N ALA A 317 -18.97 -5.00 7.14
CA ALA A 317 -19.39 -6.26 6.53
C ALA A 317 -20.33 -7.07 7.43
N GLU A 318 -20.08 -7.11 8.74
CA GLU A 318 -20.96 -7.76 9.72
C GLU A 318 -22.30 -7.04 9.85
N ALA A 319 -22.32 -5.69 9.84
CA ALA A 319 -23.55 -4.92 9.81
C ALA A 319 -24.37 -5.24 8.56
N TYR A 320 -23.74 -5.30 7.40
CA TYR A 320 -24.35 -5.73 6.14
C TYR A 320 -24.96 -7.12 6.24
N ASP A 321 -24.20 -8.12 6.72
CA ASP A 321 -24.67 -9.50 6.77
C ASP A 321 -25.84 -9.68 7.74
N VAL A 322 -25.82 -9.03 8.91
CA VAL A 322 -26.96 -9.04 9.82
C VAL A 322 -28.21 -8.43 9.15
N LEU A 323 -28.08 -7.29 8.49
CA LEU A 323 -29.21 -6.63 7.81
C LEU A 323 -29.74 -7.45 6.64
N LYS A 324 -28.87 -8.10 5.86
CA LYS A 324 -29.27 -8.92 4.70
C LYS A 324 -29.80 -10.28 5.12
N SER A 325 -29.06 -11.01 5.94
CA SER A 325 -29.36 -12.40 6.31
C SER A 325 -30.45 -12.51 7.36
N VAL A 326 -30.48 -11.64 8.37
CA VAL A 326 -31.53 -11.63 9.41
C VAL A 326 -32.66 -10.67 9.04
N GLY A 327 -32.31 -9.43 8.68
CA GLY A 327 -33.29 -8.38 8.36
C GLY A 327 -33.99 -8.56 7.00
N LYS A 328 -33.46 -9.41 6.12
CA LYS A 328 -33.96 -9.62 4.74
C LYS A 328 -34.07 -8.31 3.95
N LEU A 329 -33.11 -7.41 4.14
CA LEU A 329 -33.00 -6.19 3.33
C LEU A 329 -32.48 -6.54 1.93
N THR A 330 -33.07 -5.92 0.93
CA THR A 330 -32.58 -5.90 -0.46
C THR A 330 -31.38 -4.97 -0.61
N ASN A 331 -30.61 -5.09 -1.68
CA ASN A 331 -29.48 -4.17 -1.93
C ASN A 331 -29.94 -2.71 -2.08
N GLY A 332 -31.15 -2.46 -2.59
CA GLY A 332 -31.74 -1.12 -2.63
C GLY A 332 -32.03 -0.57 -1.22
N GLU A 333 -32.59 -1.38 -0.32
CA GLU A 333 -32.78 -0.99 1.09
C GLU A 333 -31.42 -0.78 1.80
N LEU A 334 -30.44 -1.64 1.55
CA LEU A 334 -29.08 -1.50 2.10
C LEU A 334 -28.41 -0.21 1.63
N GLN A 335 -28.51 0.12 0.34
CA GLN A 335 -28.01 1.38 -0.20
C GLN A 335 -28.60 2.58 0.54
N GLN A 336 -29.92 2.59 0.75
CA GLN A 336 -30.61 3.68 1.46
C GLN A 336 -30.16 3.77 2.93
N VAL A 337 -30.04 2.64 3.62
CA VAL A 337 -29.59 2.58 5.01
C VAL A 337 -28.17 3.15 5.15
N PHE A 338 -27.22 2.69 4.34
CA PHE A 338 -25.84 3.15 4.43
C PHE A 338 -25.69 4.61 3.97
N ALA A 339 -26.46 5.04 2.96
CA ALA A 339 -26.51 6.45 2.55
C ALA A 339 -27.05 7.35 3.67
N GLU A 340 -28.03 6.88 4.45
CA GLU A 340 -28.56 7.63 5.59
C GLU A 340 -27.57 7.64 6.77
N TRP A 341 -26.94 6.50 7.08
CA TRP A 341 -25.88 6.44 8.10
C TRP A 341 -24.72 7.37 7.78
N ASN A 342 -24.39 7.53 6.49
CA ASN A 342 -23.35 8.44 6.03
C ASN A 342 -23.69 9.93 6.19
N LYS A 343 -24.92 10.29 6.57
CA LYS A 343 -25.29 11.69 6.90
C LYS A 343 -25.17 11.99 8.40
N GLY A 344 -24.94 10.98 9.23
CA GLY A 344 -24.92 11.09 10.69
C GLY A 344 -23.55 10.79 11.30
N GLU A 345 -23.56 10.18 12.49
CA GLU A 345 -22.34 9.88 13.26
C GLU A 345 -21.40 8.86 12.60
N LEU A 346 -21.89 8.10 11.62
CA LEU A 346 -21.12 7.14 10.86
C LEU A 346 -20.54 7.71 9.56
N LEU A 347 -20.71 9.02 9.29
CA LEU A 347 -20.14 9.71 8.14
C LEU A 347 -18.65 9.38 8.02
N SER A 348 -18.32 8.60 6.99
CA SER A 348 -16.97 8.12 6.72
C SER A 348 -16.85 7.59 5.30
N PHE A 349 -15.62 7.60 4.77
CA PHE A 349 -15.38 7.11 3.41
C PHE A 349 -15.78 5.65 3.21
N LEU A 350 -15.54 4.78 4.21
CA LEU A 350 -15.89 3.37 4.09
C LEU A 350 -17.42 3.16 4.05
N VAL A 351 -18.20 3.98 4.77
CA VAL A 351 -19.68 3.90 4.74
C VAL A 351 -20.21 4.48 3.42
N GLU A 352 -19.62 5.59 2.94
CA GLU A 352 -19.90 6.19 1.63
C GLU A 352 -19.75 5.19 0.49
N ILE A 353 -18.55 4.61 0.32
CA ILE A 353 -18.31 3.64 -0.77
C ILE A 353 -19.15 2.37 -0.61
N THR A 354 -19.51 1.99 0.62
CA THR A 354 -20.40 0.84 0.85
C THR A 354 -21.81 1.11 0.33
N ALA A 355 -22.33 2.33 0.52
CA ALA A 355 -23.60 2.74 -0.08
C ALA A 355 -23.53 2.69 -1.62
N ASP A 356 -22.46 3.24 -2.21
CA ASP A 356 -22.27 3.23 -3.66
C ASP A 356 -22.18 1.80 -4.21
N ILE A 357 -21.42 0.93 -3.56
CA ILE A 357 -21.26 -0.49 -3.95
C ILE A 357 -22.63 -1.20 -4.07
N PHE A 358 -23.56 -0.95 -3.14
CA PHE A 358 -24.90 -1.56 -3.20
C PHE A 358 -25.76 -1.05 -4.37
N SER A 359 -25.41 0.08 -4.97
CA SER A 359 -26.12 0.64 -6.13
C SER A 359 -25.63 0.10 -7.47
N ILE A 360 -24.43 -0.51 -7.52
CA ILE A 360 -23.81 -0.93 -8.78
C ILE A 360 -24.46 -2.20 -9.31
N LYS A 361 -25.10 -2.08 -10.47
CA LYS A 361 -25.60 -3.23 -11.23
C LYS A 361 -24.44 -3.97 -11.90
N ASP A 362 -24.62 -5.29 -12.05
CA ASP A 362 -23.70 -6.09 -12.85
C ASP A 362 -23.84 -5.68 -14.33
N ASP A 363 -22.72 -5.32 -14.98
CA ASP A 363 -22.70 -4.96 -16.41
C ASP A 363 -22.64 -6.19 -17.32
N GLN A 364 -22.39 -7.37 -16.74
CA GLN A 364 -22.34 -8.65 -17.46
C GLN A 364 -23.59 -9.52 -17.26
N GLY A 365 -24.57 -9.09 -16.46
CA GLY A 365 -25.73 -9.92 -16.14
C GLY A 365 -26.81 -9.25 -15.29
N GLU A 366 -27.77 -10.06 -14.84
CA GLU A 366 -28.84 -9.58 -13.95
C GLU A 366 -28.39 -9.52 -12.48
N GLY A 367 -28.86 -8.49 -11.78
CA GLY A 367 -28.63 -8.27 -10.35
C GLY A 367 -27.62 -7.16 -10.07
N TYR A 368 -26.99 -7.24 -8.91
CA TYR A 368 -26.00 -6.27 -8.44
C TYR A 368 -24.61 -6.90 -8.44
N LEU A 369 -23.60 -6.10 -8.76
CA LEU A 369 -22.22 -6.59 -8.89
C LEU A 369 -21.71 -7.21 -7.58
N VAL A 370 -22.05 -6.61 -6.43
CA VAL A 370 -21.61 -7.10 -5.10
C VAL A 370 -22.03 -8.55 -4.83
N ASP A 371 -23.17 -9.00 -5.35
CA ASP A 371 -23.66 -10.37 -5.18
C ASP A 371 -22.93 -11.38 -6.09
N LYS A 372 -22.15 -10.89 -7.06
CA LYS A 372 -21.31 -11.69 -7.97
C LYS A 372 -19.85 -11.73 -7.53
N VAL A 373 -19.43 -10.84 -6.62
CA VAL A 373 -18.06 -10.80 -6.11
C VAL A 373 -17.80 -12.04 -5.26
N LEU A 374 -16.71 -12.75 -5.56
CA LEU A 374 -16.29 -13.90 -4.77
C LEU A 374 -15.94 -13.46 -3.34
N ASP A 375 -16.54 -14.10 -2.34
CA ASP A 375 -16.33 -13.89 -0.90
C ASP A 375 -14.99 -14.46 -0.41
N LYS A 376 -13.90 -14.06 -1.07
CA LYS A 376 -12.53 -14.46 -0.78
C LYS A 376 -11.63 -13.22 -0.77
N THR A 377 -11.31 -12.73 0.41
CA THR A 377 -10.58 -11.47 0.56
C THR A 377 -9.06 -11.70 0.53
N GLY A 378 -8.34 -10.94 -0.29
CA GLY A 378 -6.87 -10.87 -0.21
C GLY A 378 -6.38 -10.02 0.96
N MET A 379 -5.08 -10.10 1.24
CA MET A 379 -4.41 -9.21 2.20
C MET A 379 -2.96 -8.91 1.79
N LYS A 380 -2.47 -7.71 2.14
CA LYS A 380 -1.11 -7.24 1.80
C LYS A 380 -0.13 -7.27 2.97
N GLY A 381 -0.52 -7.85 4.12
CA GLY A 381 0.36 -8.10 5.28
C GLY A 381 0.27 -7.09 6.42
N THR A 382 -0.08 -5.82 6.19
CA THR A 382 -0.08 -4.77 7.23
C THR A 382 -1.06 -5.02 8.38
N GLY A 383 -2.22 -5.62 8.11
CA GLY A 383 -3.16 -6.04 9.17
C GLY A 383 -2.56 -7.13 10.07
N LYS A 384 -1.86 -8.11 9.50
CA LYS A 384 -1.15 -9.16 10.24
C LYS A 384 -0.05 -8.55 11.13
N TRP A 385 0.72 -7.62 10.58
CA TRP A 385 1.76 -6.91 11.31
C TRP A 385 1.23 -6.14 12.53
N THR A 386 0.05 -5.52 12.40
CA THR A 386 -0.60 -4.84 13.53
C THR A 386 -0.92 -5.82 14.66
N VAL A 387 -1.51 -6.98 14.33
CA VAL A 387 -1.82 -8.03 15.31
C VAL A 387 -0.54 -8.60 15.95
N GLN A 388 0.51 -8.82 15.16
CA GLN A 388 1.80 -9.27 15.68
C GLN A 388 2.39 -8.27 16.68
N GLN A 389 2.29 -6.97 16.39
CA GLN A 389 2.77 -5.94 17.32
C GLN A 389 1.87 -5.77 18.54
N ALA A 390 0.56 -5.96 18.40
CA ALA A 390 -0.35 -5.99 19.55
C ALA A 390 0.06 -7.09 20.54
N ALA A 391 0.32 -8.31 20.04
CA ALA A 391 0.78 -9.44 20.84
C ALA A 391 2.15 -9.17 21.49
N GLU A 392 3.14 -8.69 20.72
CA GLU A 392 4.48 -8.38 21.23
C GLU A 392 4.44 -7.34 22.35
N LEU A 393 3.58 -6.33 22.22
CA LEU A 393 3.40 -5.26 23.21
C LEU A 393 2.49 -5.64 24.37
N SER A 394 1.94 -6.86 24.40
CA SER A 394 0.91 -7.29 25.36
C SER A 394 -0.31 -6.36 25.39
N VAL A 395 -0.72 -5.84 24.23
CA VAL A 395 -1.91 -4.99 24.05
C VAL A 395 -3.02 -5.82 23.39
N ALA A 396 -4.15 -5.98 24.06
CA ALA A 396 -5.30 -6.68 23.50
C ALA A 396 -5.95 -5.89 22.35
N ALA A 397 -6.06 -6.49 21.16
CA ALA A 397 -6.69 -5.89 19.99
C ALA A 397 -7.70 -6.84 19.29
N PRO A 398 -8.67 -7.39 20.05
CA PRO A 398 -9.49 -8.50 19.56
C PRO A 398 -10.42 -8.13 18.39
N THR A 399 -10.76 -6.85 18.20
CA THR A 399 -11.55 -6.40 17.05
C THR A 399 -10.72 -6.44 15.76
N ILE A 400 -9.47 -5.99 15.84
CA ILE A 400 -8.52 -6.01 14.72
C ILE A 400 -8.12 -7.45 14.41
N GLU A 401 -7.89 -8.27 15.43
CA GLU A 401 -7.62 -9.71 15.29
C GLU A 401 -8.77 -10.46 14.61
N ALA A 402 -10.01 -10.26 15.06
CA ALA A 402 -11.19 -10.85 14.43
C ALA A 402 -11.30 -10.49 12.94
N SER A 403 -10.93 -9.27 12.55
CA SER A 403 -10.92 -8.86 11.14
C SER A 403 -9.87 -9.59 10.29
N LEU A 404 -8.76 -10.01 10.90
CA LEU A 404 -7.73 -10.79 10.24
C LEU A 404 -8.19 -12.25 10.07
N ASP A 405 -8.74 -12.84 11.13
CA ASP A 405 -9.25 -14.21 11.11
C ASP A 405 -10.42 -14.38 10.12
N SER A 406 -11.35 -13.42 10.06
CA SER A 406 -12.41 -13.40 9.06
C SER A 406 -11.87 -13.44 7.63
N ARG A 407 -10.75 -12.76 7.34
CA ARG A 407 -10.11 -12.82 6.03
C ARG A 407 -9.49 -14.18 5.76
N PHE A 408 -8.81 -14.78 6.75
CA PHE A 408 -8.28 -16.15 6.64
C PHE A 408 -9.39 -17.15 6.34
N LEU A 409 -10.50 -17.12 7.10
CA LEU A 409 -11.65 -17.99 6.89
C LEU A 409 -12.31 -17.76 5.52
N SER A 410 -12.41 -16.51 5.06
CA SER A 410 -12.89 -16.24 3.69
C SER A 410 -12.01 -16.90 2.62
N GLY A 411 -10.70 -17.00 2.88
CA GLY A 411 -9.71 -17.68 2.05
C GLY A 411 -10.01 -19.16 1.80
N LEU A 412 -10.57 -19.84 2.79
CA LEU A 412 -10.91 -21.27 2.79
C LEU A 412 -12.23 -21.56 2.07
N LYS A 413 -12.47 -20.92 0.91
CA LYS A 413 -13.77 -20.95 0.22
C LYS A 413 -14.27 -22.37 -0.08
N ASP A 414 -13.43 -23.23 -0.64
CA ASP A 414 -13.83 -24.58 -1.05
C ASP A 414 -14.16 -25.46 0.17
N GLU A 415 -13.37 -25.34 1.24
CA GLU A 415 -13.63 -26.01 2.51
C GLU A 415 -14.95 -25.54 3.14
N ARG A 416 -15.23 -24.23 3.13
CA ARG A 416 -16.50 -23.67 3.63
C ARG A 416 -17.71 -24.18 2.83
N VAL A 417 -17.60 -24.27 1.51
CA VAL A 417 -18.67 -24.81 0.64
C VAL A 417 -18.89 -26.30 0.88
N ALA A 418 -17.83 -27.07 1.16
CA ALA A 418 -17.97 -28.47 1.56
C ALA A 418 -18.63 -28.59 2.94
N ALA A 419 -18.16 -27.81 3.92
CA ALA A 419 -18.66 -27.78 5.28
C ALA A 419 -20.15 -27.38 5.37
N SER A 420 -20.61 -26.44 4.54
CA SER A 420 -22.01 -25.98 4.53
C SER A 420 -23.01 -27.06 4.11
N LYS A 421 -22.54 -28.15 3.47
CA LYS A 421 -23.38 -29.32 3.12
C LYS A 421 -23.50 -30.31 4.28
N ILE A 422 -22.54 -30.28 5.21
CA ILE A 422 -22.45 -31.16 6.37
C ILE A 422 -23.14 -30.52 7.58
N PHE A 423 -22.80 -29.26 7.87
CA PHE A 423 -23.31 -28.54 9.03
C PHE A 423 -24.53 -27.71 8.63
N GLN A 424 -25.71 -28.31 8.75
CA GLN A 424 -26.98 -27.58 8.72
C GLN A 424 -27.35 -27.20 10.15
N GLY A 425 -27.58 -25.92 10.42
CA GLY A 425 -27.93 -25.47 11.76
C GLY A 425 -29.43 -25.43 12.00
N ASP A 426 -29.82 -25.73 13.24
CA ASP A 426 -31.16 -25.49 13.76
C ASP A 426 -31.21 -24.06 14.31
N TYR A 427 -31.29 -23.10 13.39
CA TYR A 427 -31.34 -21.68 13.72
C TYR A 427 -32.79 -21.24 13.92
N SER A 428 -33.02 -20.22 14.74
CA SER A 428 -34.35 -19.63 14.95
C SER A 428 -34.80 -18.83 13.71
N SER A 429 -34.96 -19.48 12.57
CA SER A 429 -35.19 -18.87 11.25
C SER A 429 -36.62 -18.34 11.05
N GLY A 430 -37.35 -18.05 12.14
CA GLY A 430 -38.78 -17.74 12.12
C GLY A 430 -39.20 -16.52 12.94
N GLU A 431 -38.30 -15.87 13.68
CA GLU A 431 -38.66 -14.65 14.40
C GLU A 431 -38.86 -13.50 13.41
N THR A 432 -40.06 -12.90 13.44
CA THR A 432 -40.33 -11.69 12.66
C THR A 432 -39.57 -10.52 13.27
N VAL A 433 -38.53 -10.05 12.59
CA VAL A 433 -37.73 -8.91 13.06
C VAL A 433 -38.34 -7.60 12.57
N ASN A 434 -38.50 -6.64 13.47
CA ASN A 434 -38.83 -5.27 13.11
C ASN A 434 -37.63 -4.63 12.39
N LYS A 435 -37.71 -4.49 11.06
CA LYS A 435 -36.62 -3.95 10.22
C LYS A 435 -36.11 -2.58 10.73
N ALA A 436 -37.00 -1.66 11.09
CA ALA A 436 -36.61 -0.33 11.52
C ALA A 436 -35.81 -0.36 12.84
N GLN A 437 -36.27 -1.17 13.80
CA GLN A 437 -35.54 -1.36 15.06
C GLN A 437 -34.19 -2.05 14.83
N LEU A 438 -34.14 -3.05 13.95
CA LEU A 438 -32.89 -3.74 13.62
C LEU A 438 -31.88 -2.80 12.98
N ILE A 439 -32.31 -1.98 12.02
CA ILE A 439 -31.44 -0.99 11.35
C ILE A 439 -30.83 -0.06 12.40
N GLU A 440 -31.63 0.48 13.32
CA GLU A 440 -31.12 1.38 14.36
C GLU A 440 -30.21 0.65 15.36
N ASP A 441 -30.53 -0.59 15.71
CA ASP A 441 -29.72 -1.38 16.63
C ASP A 441 -28.37 -1.74 16.03
N VAL A 442 -28.33 -2.16 14.76
CA VAL A 442 -27.09 -2.45 14.02
C VAL A 442 -26.25 -1.19 13.87
N ARG A 443 -26.87 -0.04 13.58
CA ARG A 443 -26.18 1.26 13.52
C ARG A 443 -25.46 1.58 14.83
N LYS A 444 -26.15 1.41 15.97
CA LYS A 444 -25.59 1.61 17.31
C LYS A 444 -24.50 0.60 17.66
N ALA A 445 -24.68 -0.67 17.30
CA ALA A 445 -23.72 -1.74 17.50
C ALA A 445 -22.42 -1.49 16.71
N LEU A 446 -22.55 -1.10 15.44
CA LEU A 446 -21.44 -0.72 14.57
C LEU A 446 -20.66 0.45 15.16
N TYR A 447 -21.34 1.51 15.59
CA TYR A 447 -20.70 2.68 16.19
C TYR A 447 -19.95 2.33 17.49
N ALA A 448 -20.56 1.57 18.41
CA ALA A 448 -19.91 1.16 19.66
C ALA A 448 -18.70 0.24 19.41
N SER A 449 -18.81 -0.69 18.46
CA SER A 449 -17.71 -1.58 18.06
C SER A 449 -16.56 -0.80 17.42
N LYS A 450 -16.87 0.22 16.61
CA LYS A 450 -15.89 1.12 16.02
C LYS A 450 -15.07 1.85 17.09
N ILE A 451 -15.71 2.36 18.15
CA ILE A 451 -14.97 2.98 19.27
C ILE A 451 -13.94 2.01 19.86
N CYS A 452 -14.32 0.74 20.05
CA CYS A 452 -13.40 -0.29 20.58
C CYS A 452 -12.21 -0.53 19.64
N SER A 453 -12.43 -0.62 18.34
CA SER A 453 -11.36 -0.80 17.34
C SER A 453 -10.33 0.34 17.40
N TYR A 454 -10.79 1.60 17.48
CA TYR A 454 -9.89 2.76 17.59
C TYR A 454 -9.20 2.83 18.95
N ALA A 455 -9.88 2.48 20.04
CA ALA A 455 -9.26 2.39 21.36
C ALA A 455 -8.09 1.39 21.36
N GLN A 456 -8.29 0.21 20.77
CA GLN A 456 -7.26 -0.82 20.63
C GLN A 456 -6.08 -0.32 19.78
N GLY A 457 -6.35 0.26 18.60
CA GLY A 457 -5.31 0.81 17.72
C GLY A 457 -4.49 1.92 18.39
N MET A 458 -5.16 2.87 19.06
CA MET A 458 -4.46 3.96 19.77
C MET A 458 -3.59 3.42 20.92
N ASN A 459 -4.03 2.39 21.64
CA ASN A 459 -3.24 1.77 22.70
C ASN A 459 -2.00 1.04 22.14
N ILE A 460 -2.08 0.40 20.97
CA ILE A 460 -0.92 -0.19 20.30
C ILE A 460 0.12 0.90 19.99
N ILE A 461 -0.32 2.04 19.46
CA ILE A 461 0.57 3.19 19.16
C ILE A 461 1.18 3.74 20.45
N LYS A 462 0.37 3.94 21.50
CA LYS A 462 0.83 4.43 22.81
C LYS A 462 1.90 3.51 23.41
N ALA A 463 1.66 2.21 23.40
CA ALA A 463 2.58 1.21 23.94
C ALA A 463 3.91 1.22 23.19
N LYS A 464 3.90 1.20 21.86
CA LYS A 464 5.15 1.27 21.08
C LYS A 464 5.87 2.61 21.23
N SER A 465 5.12 3.71 21.27
CA SER A 465 5.68 5.05 21.52
C SER A 465 6.42 5.10 22.86
N THR A 466 5.88 4.45 23.89
CA THR A 466 6.51 4.35 25.22
C THR A 466 7.76 3.48 25.18
N GLU A 467 7.68 2.28 24.57
CA GLU A 467 8.81 1.35 24.42
C GLU A 467 10.00 2.00 23.69
N LYS A 468 9.73 2.72 22.59
CA LYS A 468 10.75 3.33 21.73
C LYS A 468 11.13 4.75 22.14
N GLY A 469 10.42 5.35 23.09
CA GLY A 469 10.62 6.75 23.49
C GLY A 469 10.34 7.76 22.36
N TRP A 470 9.39 7.46 21.46
CA TRP A 470 9.08 8.32 20.32
C TRP A 470 8.29 9.58 20.70
N GLY A 471 7.56 9.57 21.81
CA GLY A 471 6.77 10.72 22.26
C GLY A 471 5.64 11.10 21.30
N LEU A 472 4.97 10.11 20.71
CA LEU A 472 3.93 10.33 19.70
C LEU A 472 2.71 11.07 20.27
N ASN A 473 2.22 12.06 19.54
CA ASN A 473 1.01 12.81 19.89
C ASN A 473 -0.24 12.16 19.25
N LEU A 474 -0.99 11.38 20.03
CA LEU A 474 -2.18 10.65 19.55
C LEU A 474 -3.29 11.58 19.04
N GLY A 475 -3.42 12.79 19.59
CA GLY A 475 -4.37 13.79 19.09
C GLY A 475 -4.01 14.27 17.68
N GLU A 476 -2.72 14.51 17.42
CA GLU A 476 -2.23 14.85 16.08
C GLU A 476 -2.38 13.69 15.08
N LEU A 477 -2.21 12.44 15.53
CA LEU A 477 -2.49 11.28 14.68
C LEU A 477 -3.97 11.21 14.28
N ALA A 478 -4.88 11.45 15.23
CA ALA A 478 -6.31 11.54 14.92
C ALA A 478 -6.60 12.69 13.94
N ARG A 479 -5.94 13.85 14.11
CA ARG A 479 -6.08 15.01 13.23
C ARG A 479 -5.70 14.68 11.77
N ILE A 480 -4.53 14.08 11.54
CA ILE A 480 -4.08 13.78 10.18
C ILE A 480 -4.88 12.65 9.52
N TRP A 481 -5.65 11.88 10.28
CA TRP A 481 -6.57 10.87 9.73
C TRP A 481 -7.95 11.46 9.37
N LYS A 482 -8.32 12.68 9.81
CA LYS A 482 -9.63 13.29 9.51
C LYS A 482 -9.94 13.40 8.02
N GLY A 483 -8.91 13.48 7.17
CA GLY A 483 -9.02 13.58 5.72
C GLY A 483 -7.95 12.76 5.00
N GLY A 484 -8.14 12.56 3.70
CA GLY A 484 -7.19 11.92 2.79
C GLY A 484 -6.97 10.42 2.96
N CYS A 485 -7.07 9.88 4.17
CA CYS A 485 -6.88 8.46 4.45
C CYS A 485 -8.15 7.61 4.19
N ILE A 486 -8.02 6.28 4.26
CA ILE A 486 -9.16 5.35 4.08
C ILE A 486 -10.13 5.39 5.28
N ILE A 487 -9.60 5.50 6.50
CA ILE A 487 -10.42 5.51 7.72
C ILE A 487 -11.04 6.89 8.04
N ARG A 488 -10.92 7.87 7.11
CA ARG A 488 -11.39 9.24 7.32
C ARG A 488 -12.88 9.26 7.67
N ALA A 489 -13.22 9.97 8.74
CA ALA A 489 -14.55 9.99 9.33
C ALA A 489 -14.74 11.23 10.21
N SER A 490 -15.98 11.70 10.38
CA SER A 490 -16.33 12.73 11.37
C SER A 490 -15.95 12.30 12.80
N PHE A 491 -15.99 11.00 13.05
CA PHE A 491 -15.56 10.33 14.27
C PHE A 491 -14.16 10.75 14.77
N LEU A 492 -13.21 11.00 13.86
CA LEU A 492 -11.82 11.30 14.21
C LEU A 492 -11.64 12.67 14.89
N ASP A 493 -12.51 13.63 14.62
CA ASP A 493 -12.52 14.92 15.31
C ASP A 493 -12.79 14.74 16.82
N ARG A 494 -13.67 13.80 17.16
CA ARG A 494 -13.99 13.46 18.56
C ARG A 494 -12.81 12.80 19.27
N ILE A 495 -12.09 11.92 18.57
CA ILE A 495 -10.87 11.31 19.11
C ILE A 495 -9.80 12.36 19.35
N LYS A 496 -9.61 13.29 18.41
CA LYS A 496 -8.70 14.42 18.60
C LYS A 496 -9.08 15.20 19.87
N LYS A 497 -10.34 15.60 20.00
CA LYS A 497 -10.85 16.32 21.19
C LYS A 497 -10.64 15.56 22.50
N ALA A 498 -10.79 14.24 22.50
CA ALA A 498 -10.53 13.41 23.68
C ALA A 498 -9.05 13.48 24.11
N TYR A 499 -8.10 13.38 23.17
CA TYR A 499 -6.67 13.52 23.48
C TYR A 499 -6.23 14.97 23.72
N ASP A 500 -6.91 15.97 23.15
CA ASP A 500 -6.70 17.38 23.50
C ASP A 500 -7.11 17.65 24.96
N ARG A 501 -8.20 17.02 25.43
CA ARG A 501 -8.63 17.09 26.84
C ARG A 501 -7.65 16.38 27.77
N ASN A 502 -7.18 15.20 27.37
CA ASN A 502 -6.24 14.41 28.16
C ASN A 502 -5.30 13.60 27.25
N GLY A 503 -4.09 14.12 27.03
CA GLY A 503 -3.06 13.43 26.24
C GLY A 503 -2.60 12.10 26.84
N GLU A 504 -2.76 11.94 28.16
CA GLU A 504 -2.32 10.75 28.91
C GLU A 504 -3.43 9.71 29.09
N LEU A 505 -4.55 9.85 28.39
CA LEU A 505 -5.69 8.95 28.49
C LEU A 505 -5.25 7.48 28.45
N ALA A 506 -5.62 6.71 29.46
CA ALA A 506 -5.23 5.30 29.55
C ALA A 506 -5.86 4.47 28.43
N ASN A 507 -7.07 4.85 28.02
CA ASN A 507 -7.84 4.19 26.97
C ASN A 507 -8.92 5.14 26.45
N LEU A 508 -9.18 5.17 25.14
CA LEU A 508 -10.24 5.99 24.57
C LEU A 508 -11.63 5.74 25.19
N LEU A 509 -11.90 4.51 25.66
CA LEU A 509 -13.17 4.13 26.28
C LEU A 509 -13.50 4.87 27.58
N ILE A 510 -12.50 5.44 28.27
CA ILE A 510 -12.70 6.18 29.53
C ILE A 510 -12.80 7.69 29.35
N ASP A 511 -12.69 8.19 28.12
CA ASP A 511 -13.05 9.58 27.83
C ASP A 511 -14.56 9.79 28.14
N PRO A 512 -14.96 10.87 28.83
CA PRO A 512 -16.34 11.03 29.26
C PRO A 512 -17.38 11.00 28.14
N GLU A 513 -17.06 11.53 26.96
CA GLU A 513 -17.99 11.52 25.83
C GLU A 513 -18.12 10.10 25.27
N PHE A 514 -17.00 9.42 24.98
CA PHE A 514 -17.05 8.06 24.45
C PHE A 514 -17.65 7.04 25.43
N ALA A 515 -17.38 7.20 26.72
CA ALA A 515 -17.98 6.38 27.77
C ALA A 515 -19.52 6.50 27.71
N GLN A 516 -20.05 7.71 27.63
CA GLN A 516 -21.49 7.95 27.52
C GLN A 516 -22.07 7.32 26.24
N GLU A 517 -21.42 7.51 25.09
CA GLU A 517 -21.90 6.96 23.81
C GLU A 517 -22.02 5.43 23.84
N ILE A 518 -21.06 4.74 24.48
CA ILE A 518 -21.11 3.29 24.64
C ILE A 518 -22.25 2.89 25.58
N MET A 519 -22.39 3.59 26.71
CA MET A 519 -23.44 3.29 27.69
C MET A 519 -24.84 3.43 27.07
N ASP A 520 -25.05 4.41 26.21
CA ASP A 520 -26.32 4.64 25.51
C ASP A 520 -26.61 3.60 24.41
N ARG A 521 -25.59 2.89 23.92
CA ARG A 521 -25.69 1.94 22.79
C ARG A 521 -25.58 0.48 23.19
N GLN A 522 -25.02 0.16 24.37
CA GLN A 522 -24.71 -1.21 24.75
C GLN A 522 -25.92 -2.16 24.70
N ALA A 523 -27.13 -1.67 25.00
CA ALA A 523 -28.33 -2.50 24.96
C ALA A 523 -28.67 -2.93 23.53
N ALA A 524 -28.59 -2.00 22.57
CA ALA A 524 -28.76 -2.29 21.15
C ALA A 524 -27.66 -3.22 20.63
N TRP A 525 -26.43 -2.95 21.03
CA TRP A 525 -25.27 -3.77 20.68
C TRP A 525 -25.42 -5.23 21.12
N ARG A 526 -25.84 -5.46 22.37
CA ARG A 526 -26.13 -6.81 22.89
C ARG A 526 -27.25 -7.49 22.12
N ARG A 527 -28.34 -6.76 21.79
CA ARG A 527 -29.44 -7.32 20.97
C ARG A 527 -28.94 -7.80 19.62
N VAL A 528 -28.10 -7.03 18.93
CA VAL A 528 -27.55 -7.41 17.62
C VAL A 528 -26.68 -8.66 17.74
N VAL A 529 -25.76 -8.70 18.71
CA VAL A 529 -24.87 -9.86 18.91
C VAL A 529 -25.68 -11.12 19.23
N CYS A 530 -26.63 -11.04 20.18
CA CYS A 530 -27.47 -12.19 20.53
C CYS A 530 -28.35 -12.63 19.34
N LEU A 531 -28.94 -11.69 18.60
CA LEU A 531 -29.76 -11.98 17.43
C LEU A 531 -28.94 -12.68 16.34
N ALA A 532 -27.73 -12.20 16.06
CA ALA A 532 -26.83 -12.82 15.09
C ALA A 532 -26.48 -14.25 15.50
N ILE A 533 -26.09 -14.48 16.76
CA ILE A 533 -25.79 -15.80 17.32
C ILE A 533 -27.00 -16.75 17.17
N ASN A 534 -28.19 -16.33 17.57
CA ASN A 534 -29.40 -17.15 17.49
C ASN A 534 -29.81 -17.49 16.04
N ASN A 535 -29.38 -16.69 15.07
CA ASN A 535 -29.65 -16.90 13.64
C ASN A 535 -28.47 -17.55 12.88
N GLY A 536 -27.39 -17.94 13.57
CA GLY A 536 -26.22 -18.53 12.92
C GLY A 536 -25.43 -17.57 12.04
N VAL A 537 -25.58 -16.26 12.24
CA VAL A 537 -24.83 -15.22 11.52
C VAL A 537 -23.60 -14.84 12.35
N SER A 538 -22.42 -14.99 11.75
CA SER A 538 -21.16 -14.75 12.43
C SER A 538 -20.86 -13.25 12.51
N THR A 539 -20.63 -12.74 13.71
CA THR A 539 -20.26 -11.33 13.97
C THR A 539 -19.02 -11.23 14.86
N PRO A 540 -17.87 -11.79 14.41
CA PRO A 540 -16.68 -11.93 15.26
C PRO A 540 -16.14 -10.57 15.71
N GLY A 541 -16.13 -9.55 14.84
CA GLY A 541 -15.68 -8.20 15.18
C GLY A 541 -16.58 -7.51 16.20
N MET A 542 -17.90 -7.53 16.01
CA MET A 542 -18.85 -6.94 16.96
C MET A 542 -18.87 -7.69 18.30
N SER A 543 -18.79 -9.03 18.26
CA SER A 543 -18.76 -9.88 19.46
C SER A 543 -17.48 -9.69 20.26
N ALA A 544 -16.32 -9.69 19.60
CA ALA A 544 -15.02 -9.46 20.21
C ALA A 544 -14.91 -8.05 20.81
N SER A 545 -15.45 -7.04 20.11
CA SER A 545 -15.53 -5.67 20.61
C SER A 545 -16.37 -5.59 21.90
N LEU A 546 -17.49 -6.32 21.97
CA LEU A 546 -18.36 -6.34 23.15
C LEU A 546 -17.68 -7.03 24.33
N ALA A 547 -17.03 -8.17 24.06
CA ALA A 547 -16.23 -8.89 25.06
C ALA A 547 -15.06 -8.05 25.59
N TYR A 548 -14.41 -7.28 24.72
CA TYR A 548 -13.36 -6.33 25.09
C TYR A 548 -13.89 -5.27 26.06
N PHE A 549 -15.00 -4.60 25.71
CA PHE A 549 -15.64 -3.61 26.59
C PHE A 549 -16.05 -4.22 27.94
N ASP A 550 -16.73 -5.37 27.93
CA ASP A 550 -17.19 -6.04 29.15
C ASP A 550 -16.05 -6.53 30.04
N SER A 551 -14.93 -6.93 29.44
CA SER A 551 -13.73 -7.31 30.19
C SER A 551 -13.04 -6.08 30.78
N TYR A 552 -12.89 -5.02 29.99
CA TYR A 552 -12.16 -3.81 30.39
C TYR A 552 -12.85 -3.05 31.53
N ARG A 553 -14.19 -3.04 31.56
CA ARG A 553 -14.97 -2.29 32.57
C ARG A 553 -15.16 -3.00 33.91
N ARG A 554 -14.67 -4.24 34.06
CA ARG A 554 -14.86 -5.05 35.27
C ARG A 554 -13.65 -4.95 36.19
N ASP A 555 -13.92 -4.75 37.48
CA ASP A 555 -12.90 -4.75 38.54
C ASP A 555 -12.31 -6.15 38.80
N ARG A 556 -13.10 -7.21 38.60
CA ARG A 556 -12.70 -8.61 38.78
C ARG A 556 -13.02 -9.46 37.55
N LEU A 557 -11.96 -10.00 36.97
CA LEU A 557 -11.97 -10.99 35.88
C LEU A 557 -11.73 -12.41 36.42
N PRO A 558 -12.12 -13.47 35.68
CA PRO A 558 -11.89 -14.86 36.09
C PRO A 558 -10.40 -15.29 36.05
N ALA A 559 -9.47 -14.36 35.82
CA ALA A 559 -8.03 -14.63 35.76
C ALA A 559 -7.45 -15.13 37.11
N ASN A 560 -8.16 -14.91 38.22
CA ASN A 560 -7.82 -15.51 39.51
C ASN A 560 -7.82 -17.05 39.46
N LEU A 561 -8.76 -17.67 38.73
CA LEU A 561 -8.78 -19.12 38.55
C LEU A 561 -7.63 -19.59 37.64
N VAL A 562 -7.34 -18.84 36.57
CA VAL A 562 -6.20 -19.12 35.68
C VAL A 562 -4.88 -19.07 36.46
N GLN A 563 -4.68 -18.06 37.31
CA GLN A 563 -3.53 -17.97 38.21
C GLN A 563 -3.46 -19.15 39.18
N ALA A 564 -4.58 -19.54 39.80
CA ALA A 564 -4.62 -20.71 40.67
C ALA A 564 -4.28 -22.01 39.94
N GLN A 565 -4.76 -22.20 38.71
CA GLN A 565 -4.41 -23.36 37.88
C GLN A 565 -2.91 -23.38 37.57
N ARG A 566 -2.33 -22.25 37.14
CA ARG A 566 -0.89 -22.12 36.85
C ARG A 566 -0.03 -22.44 38.06
N ASP A 567 -0.42 -21.97 39.25
CA ASP A 567 0.28 -22.32 40.48
C ASP A 567 0.10 -23.79 40.86
N TYR A 568 -1.10 -24.35 40.65
CA TYR A 568 -1.41 -25.76 40.91
C TYR A 568 -0.49 -26.71 40.14
N PHE A 569 -0.44 -26.61 38.81
CA PHE A 569 0.30 -27.58 37.99
C PHE A 569 1.79 -27.21 37.82
N GLY A 570 2.15 -25.94 37.98
CA GLY A 570 3.46 -25.43 37.57
C GLY A 570 4.20 -24.60 38.61
N ALA A 571 3.66 -24.44 39.83
CA ALA A 571 4.25 -23.61 40.89
C ALA A 571 4.63 -22.20 40.41
N HIS A 572 3.83 -21.63 39.50
CA HIS A 572 4.07 -20.31 38.91
C HIS A 572 3.84 -19.14 39.86
N THR A 573 3.45 -19.41 41.11
CA THR A 573 3.07 -18.42 42.12
C THR A 573 1.87 -17.56 41.72
N TYR A 574 1.32 -16.81 42.68
CA TYR A 574 0.26 -15.83 42.46
C TYR A 574 0.34 -14.71 43.49
N GLU A 575 -0.29 -13.58 43.20
CA GLU A 575 -0.46 -12.47 44.14
C GLU A 575 -1.83 -12.52 44.82
N ARG A 576 -1.97 -11.85 45.96
CA ARG A 576 -3.21 -11.80 46.74
C ARG A 576 -3.77 -10.38 46.81
N VAL A 577 -5.10 -10.29 46.88
CA VAL A 577 -5.81 -9.00 46.97
C VAL A 577 -5.81 -8.43 48.40
N ASP A 578 -5.51 -9.25 49.40
CA ASP A 578 -5.58 -8.90 50.82
C ASP A 578 -4.19 -8.70 51.47
N MET A 579 -3.10 -8.98 50.75
CA MET A 579 -1.74 -8.77 51.23
C MET A 579 -0.73 -8.72 50.07
N PRO A 580 0.32 -7.89 50.16
CA PRO A 580 1.38 -7.85 49.16
C PRO A 580 2.26 -9.11 49.23
N GLY A 581 2.76 -9.56 48.08
CA GLY A 581 3.73 -10.65 48.00
C GLY A 581 3.42 -11.65 46.89
N SER A 582 4.34 -12.59 46.70
CA SER A 582 4.20 -13.74 45.80
C SER A 582 4.00 -15.00 46.65
N PHE A 583 2.94 -15.75 46.34
CA PHE A 583 2.48 -16.90 47.11
C PHE A 583 2.49 -18.15 46.24
N HIS A 584 2.89 -19.27 46.82
CA HIS A 584 2.72 -20.60 46.26
C HIS A 584 1.89 -21.43 47.24
N THR A 585 0.91 -22.18 46.73
CA THR A 585 0.13 -23.12 47.52
C THR A 585 0.46 -24.55 47.12
N GLU A 586 0.65 -25.45 48.10
CA GLU A 586 0.82 -26.88 47.83
C GLU A 586 -0.54 -27.56 47.53
N TRP A 587 -1.16 -27.16 46.42
CA TRP A 587 -2.56 -27.47 46.12
C TRP A 587 -2.87 -28.97 46.13
N TYR A 588 -2.03 -29.79 45.50
CA TYR A 588 -2.22 -31.24 45.42
C TYR A 588 -2.21 -31.89 46.80
N LYS A 589 -1.29 -31.47 47.68
CA LYS A 589 -1.22 -32.00 49.04
C LYS A 589 -2.48 -31.65 49.83
N ILE A 590 -2.91 -30.40 49.77
CA ILE A 590 -4.10 -29.93 50.51
C ILE A 590 -5.38 -30.58 50.00
N ALA A 591 -5.53 -30.72 48.67
CA ALA A 591 -6.70 -31.34 48.07
C ALA A 591 -6.82 -32.83 48.41
N ASN A 592 -5.69 -33.54 48.45
CA ASN A 592 -5.66 -34.99 48.69
C ASN A 592 -5.44 -35.38 50.15
N SER A 593 -5.07 -34.47 51.05
CA SER A 593 -4.98 -34.75 52.49
C SER A 593 -6.34 -34.78 53.20
N LYS A 594 -7.44 -34.50 52.47
CA LYS A 594 -8.82 -34.55 52.97
C LYS A 594 -9.58 -35.81 52.54
N ILE A 595 -8.93 -36.69 51.78
CA ILE A 595 -9.33 -38.08 51.51
C ILE A 595 -8.49 -38.95 52.44
#